data_AF-A0A0P6WYB1-F1
#
_entry.id   AF-A0A0P6WYB1-F1
#
_cell.length_a   1.000
_cell.length_b   1.000
_cell.length_c   1.000
_cell.angle_alpha   90.00
_cell.angle_beta   90.00
_cell.angle_gamma   90.00
#
_symmetry.space_group_name_H-M   'P 1'
#
loop_
_entity.id
_entity.type
_entity.pdbx_description
1 polymer ?
#
loop_
_entity_poly.entity_id
_entity_poly.type
_entity_poly.pdbx_seq_one_letter_code
_entity_poly.pdbx_strand_id
1 'polypeptide(L)'
;MSSNRLEKAVEVYAGILEDYPEDTEALLVLGDLYLAAKDYATAAKLYDYALSLDAENQEILSRLRLARAEDSDSEPEEVPTHPDAISRLLQRLTGSSKPISEDEIQRAANLLHSIIHSTDPANEVADHLDDIDALLPALIELNIRQARFDGRQDLVEQLKDLQTNILLQQNLNPKKETAPETPPNPAPGLETSPRRDDPAKGVEVTASERFRGRVFVMVANNQRLSQRTIVLRDALQLQGCEVHVISEIRGGTLPKPDVIITSNPHQAPRLLESLAACSAVRIPIVLDLDDDFEHVPVSHPAYAQIGLGTMNSAKAYTASLLLSSMVTVPSQMLANHLKSAGYNARYAPDGWTRANPLWQRRPGFRPRVQIGWLGQAGLFDDIASVRRVIIRTLREFANTQLVIGGSRQVFQMFDAVPDDRRVFLPPVEVSDYPYLLDQVDILMLPLRNTPYNQSVSDRVLVEAGVKHIPWLASPMPAVTTWQAGGLVAETPEEWHTLLRHLVMDAELRMRLGDAGLSRAGSREAYALGKQWVHLLEEVIQTAKNWKKQG
;
A
#
# COMPACT_ATOMS: atom_id res chain seq x y z
N MET A 1 29.92 -8.09 -7.31
CA MET A 1 28.54 -8.21 -6.77
C MET A 1 27.95 -6.80 -6.65
N SER A 2 26.63 -6.65 -6.51
CA SER A 2 26.01 -5.34 -6.19
C SER A 2 26.21 -4.99 -4.71
N SER A 3 26.56 -3.75 -4.35
CA SER A 3 26.89 -3.34 -2.96
C SER A 3 25.82 -3.72 -1.93
N ASN A 4 24.54 -3.53 -2.25
CA ASN A 4 23.36 -3.94 -1.46
C ASN A 4 23.32 -5.46 -1.09
N ARG A 5 24.00 -6.34 -1.85
CA ARG A 5 24.13 -7.77 -1.48
C ARG A 5 25.30 -8.05 -0.55
N LEU A 6 26.27 -7.14 -0.47
CA LEU A 6 27.46 -7.27 0.37
C LEU A 6 27.21 -6.66 1.75
N GLU A 7 26.53 -5.52 1.82
CA GLU A 7 25.99 -4.92 3.06
C GLU A 7 25.20 -5.94 3.87
N LYS A 8 24.14 -6.51 3.26
CA LYS A 8 23.28 -7.52 3.89
C LYS A 8 23.99 -8.83 4.22
N ALA A 9 25.06 -9.17 3.53
CA ALA A 9 25.84 -10.37 3.86
C ALA A 9 26.65 -10.14 5.14
N VAL A 10 27.35 -9.00 5.23
CA VAL A 10 28.13 -8.64 6.42
C VAL A 10 27.24 -8.54 7.66
N GLU A 11 26.07 -7.88 7.56
CA GLU A 11 25.11 -7.77 8.67
C GLU A 11 24.59 -9.14 9.14
N VAL A 12 24.27 -10.05 8.22
CA VAL A 12 23.78 -11.40 8.56
C VAL A 12 24.86 -12.23 9.27
N TYR A 13 26.09 -12.26 8.76
CA TYR A 13 27.16 -13.04 9.40
C TYR A 13 27.66 -12.41 10.71
N ALA A 14 27.62 -11.08 10.84
CA ALA A 14 27.87 -10.42 12.12
C ALA A 14 26.81 -10.79 13.18
N GLY A 15 25.52 -10.72 12.83
CA GLY A 15 24.43 -11.10 13.72
C GLY A 15 24.46 -12.58 14.13
N ILE A 16 24.81 -13.49 13.21
CA ILE A 16 25.02 -14.92 13.55
C ILE A 16 26.10 -15.07 14.62
N LEU A 17 27.18 -14.29 14.57
CA LEU A 17 28.26 -14.34 15.56
C LEU A 17 27.96 -13.59 16.87
N GLU A 18 26.95 -12.72 16.91
CA GLU A 18 26.42 -12.18 18.17
C GLU A 18 25.59 -13.23 18.93
N ASP A 19 24.75 -13.99 18.22
CA ASP A 19 23.93 -15.06 18.81
C ASP A 19 24.72 -16.37 19.04
N TYR A 20 25.66 -16.69 18.15
CA TYR A 20 26.44 -17.93 18.13
C TYR A 20 27.94 -17.65 17.86
N PRO A 21 28.71 -17.16 18.85
CA PRO A 21 30.11 -16.77 18.65
C PRO A 21 31.04 -17.89 18.17
N GLU A 22 30.69 -19.15 18.44
CA GLU A 22 31.46 -20.34 18.07
C GLU A 22 31.09 -20.92 16.68
N ASP A 23 30.27 -20.22 15.88
CA ASP A 23 29.93 -20.67 14.53
C ASP A 23 31.13 -20.51 13.58
N THR A 24 31.82 -21.64 13.32
CA THR A 24 33.03 -21.69 12.50
C THR A 24 32.78 -21.25 11.05
N GLU A 25 31.58 -21.46 10.48
CA GLU A 25 31.28 -21.05 9.10
C GLU A 25 31.14 -19.52 9.03
N ALA A 26 30.39 -18.93 9.97
CA ALA A 26 30.25 -17.48 10.06
C ALA A 26 31.57 -16.77 10.41
N LEU A 27 32.41 -17.34 11.29
CA LEU A 27 33.76 -16.84 11.57
C LEU A 27 34.63 -16.82 10.31
N LEU A 28 34.58 -17.89 9.50
CA LEU A 28 35.34 -17.98 8.26
C LEU A 28 34.84 -16.99 7.21
N VAL A 29 33.52 -16.86 7.02
CA VAL A 29 32.95 -15.94 6.04
C VAL A 29 33.18 -14.47 6.43
N LEU A 30 33.03 -14.11 7.70
CA LEU A 30 33.35 -12.76 8.16
C LEU A 30 34.86 -12.47 8.05
N GLY A 31 35.71 -13.47 8.34
CA GLY A 31 37.15 -13.39 8.11
C GLY A 31 37.51 -13.17 6.63
N ASP A 32 36.87 -13.88 5.70
CA ASP A 32 37.07 -13.74 4.25
C ASP A 32 36.63 -12.34 3.77
N LEU A 33 35.61 -11.75 4.39
CA LEU A 33 35.17 -10.36 4.13
C LEU A 33 36.18 -9.33 4.64
N TYR A 34 36.73 -9.49 5.85
CA TYR A 34 37.83 -8.64 6.37
C TYR A 34 39.11 -8.77 5.53
N LEU A 35 39.44 -9.98 5.06
CA LEU A 35 40.56 -10.24 4.17
C LEU A 35 40.38 -9.54 2.81
N ALA A 36 39.17 -9.61 2.23
CA ALA A 36 38.82 -8.89 1.01
C ALA A 36 38.87 -7.35 1.18
N ALA A 37 38.62 -6.86 2.40
CA ALA A 37 38.74 -5.46 2.78
C ALA A 37 40.19 -5.00 3.07
N LYS A 38 41.16 -5.92 2.97
CA LYS A 38 42.59 -5.75 3.32
C LYS A 38 42.86 -5.44 4.78
N ASP A 39 41.95 -5.79 5.68
CA ASP A 39 42.18 -5.76 7.12
C ASP A 39 42.64 -7.16 7.57
N TYR A 40 43.91 -7.43 7.27
CA TYR A 40 44.48 -8.75 7.46
C TYR A 40 44.66 -9.10 8.94
N ALA A 41 44.89 -8.11 9.81
CA ALA A 41 44.95 -8.30 11.26
C ALA A 41 43.60 -8.78 11.84
N THR A 42 42.49 -8.14 11.46
CA THR A 42 41.16 -8.55 11.94
C THR A 42 40.74 -9.89 11.34
N ALA A 43 41.05 -10.14 10.07
CA ALA A 43 40.84 -11.45 9.44
C ALA A 43 41.64 -12.57 10.15
N ALA A 44 42.93 -12.34 10.43
CA ALA A 44 43.77 -13.30 11.15
C ALA A 44 43.22 -13.61 12.56
N LYS A 45 42.75 -12.60 13.30
CA LYS A 45 42.12 -12.77 14.62
C LYS A 45 40.87 -13.65 14.56
N LEU A 46 40.01 -13.49 13.55
CA LEU A 46 38.84 -14.34 13.33
C LEU A 46 39.22 -15.78 12.98
N TYR A 47 40.24 -15.98 12.13
CA TYR A 47 40.74 -17.30 11.78
C TYR A 47 41.49 -18.00 12.93
N ASP A 48 42.24 -17.28 13.77
CA ASP A 48 42.86 -17.84 14.98
C ASP A 48 41.79 -18.35 15.95
N TYR A 49 40.68 -17.63 16.10
CA TYR A 49 39.57 -18.08 16.93
C TYR A 49 38.87 -19.29 16.33
N ALA A 50 38.55 -19.28 15.03
CA ALA A 50 38.01 -20.45 14.33
C ALA A 50 38.93 -21.69 14.42
N LEU A 51 40.25 -21.50 14.33
CA LEU A 51 41.25 -22.56 14.47
C LEU A 51 41.33 -23.10 15.90
N SER A 52 41.01 -22.29 16.91
CA SER A 52 40.93 -22.77 18.31
C SER A 52 39.73 -23.70 18.55
N LEU A 53 38.71 -23.62 17.69
CA LEU A 53 37.52 -24.49 17.71
C LEU A 53 37.73 -25.78 16.91
N ASP A 54 38.46 -25.72 15.79
CA ASP A 54 38.81 -26.88 14.94
C ASP A 54 40.29 -26.86 14.50
N ALA A 55 41.16 -27.36 15.39
CA ALA A 55 42.62 -27.20 15.29
C ALA A 55 43.30 -28.02 14.18
N GLU A 56 42.64 -29.06 13.63
CA GLU A 56 43.20 -29.89 12.55
C GLU A 56 42.76 -29.39 11.15
N ASN A 57 41.90 -28.38 11.08
CA ASN A 57 41.30 -27.90 9.85
C ASN A 57 42.30 -27.21 8.91
N GLN A 58 42.65 -27.92 7.83
CA GLN A 58 43.60 -27.43 6.83
C GLN A 58 43.08 -26.20 6.05
N GLU A 59 41.76 -25.99 6.00
CA GLU A 59 41.15 -24.86 5.32
C GLU A 59 41.34 -23.56 6.12
N ILE A 60 41.11 -23.62 7.44
CA ILE A 60 41.35 -22.50 8.37
C ILE A 60 42.85 -22.16 8.41
N LEU A 61 43.71 -23.19 8.51
CA LEU A 61 45.17 -23.01 8.44
C LEU A 61 45.65 -22.35 7.14
N SER A 62 44.97 -22.62 6.01
CA SER A 62 45.28 -21.98 4.73
C SER A 62 44.88 -20.50 4.73
N ARG A 63 43.67 -20.17 5.17
CA ARG A 63 43.19 -18.77 5.30
C ARG A 63 44.03 -17.95 6.28
N LEU A 64 44.38 -18.51 7.44
CA LEU A 64 45.25 -17.87 8.43
C LEU A 64 46.65 -17.58 7.89
N ARG A 65 47.23 -18.49 7.08
CA ARG A 65 48.51 -18.25 6.41
C ARG A 65 48.41 -17.12 5.38
N LEU A 66 47.31 -17.03 4.63
CA LEU A 66 47.09 -15.93 3.69
C LEU A 66 46.97 -14.59 4.42
N ALA A 67 46.22 -14.53 5.52
CA ALA A 67 46.09 -13.32 6.32
C ALA A 67 47.41 -12.88 6.98
N ARG A 68 48.26 -13.82 7.41
CA ARG A 68 49.56 -13.52 8.04
C ARG A 68 50.73 -13.38 7.06
N ALA A 69 50.53 -13.61 5.77
CA ALA A 69 51.57 -13.44 4.75
C ALA A 69 51.66 -12.00 4.23
N GLU A 70 50.59 -11.23 4.36
CA GLU A 70 50.53 -9.81 4.04
C GLU A 70 50.82 -9.00 5.30
N ASP A 71 51.66 -7.96 5.20
CA ASP A 71 52.01 -7.10 6.33
C ASP A 71 50.85 -6.12 6.61
N SER A 72 50.50 -5.94 7.89
CA SER A 72 49.30 -5.20 8.31
C SER A 72 49.66 -4.09 9.29
N ASP A 73 49.75 -2.86 8.79
CA ASP A 73 49.97 -1.65 9.60
C ASP A 73 48.81 -1.29 10.56
N SER A 74 47.65 -1.96 10.44
CA SER A 74 46.47 -1.74 11.30
C SER A 74 46.39 -2.75 12.45
N GLU A 75 46.11 -2.24 13.66
CA GLU A 75 45.67 -3.07 14.79
C GLU A 75 44.33 -3.76 14.50
N PRO A 76 44.12 -5.00 14.97
CA PRO A 76 42.88 -5.74 14.74
C PRO A 76 41.72 -5.14 15.54
N GLU A 77 40.53 -5.08 14.94
CA GLU A 77 39.31 -4.60 15.60
C GLU A 77 39.04 -5.39 16.89
N GLU A 78 38.76 -4.70 18.00
CA GLU A 78 38.55 -5.34 19.31
C GLU A 78 37.37 -6.33 19.29
N VAL A 79 36.26 -5.91 18.68
CA VAL A 79 35.04 -6.70 18.48
C VAL A 79 34.65 -6.59 16.99
N PRO A 80 35.00 -7.56 16.13
CA PRO A 80 34.76 -7.48 14.68
C PRO A 80 33.29 -7.46 14.27
N THR A 81 32.37 -7.87 15.15
CA THR A 81 30.91 -7.77 14.92
C THR A 81 30.33 -6.40 15.29
N HIS A 82 31.08 -5.55 16.01
CA HIS A 82 30.55 -4.28 16.52
C HIS A 82 30.10 -3.35 15.38
N PRO A 83 28.95 -2.64 15.49
CA PRO A 83 28.41 -1.81 14.41
C PRO A 83 29.40 -0.83 13.77
N ASP A 84 30.33 -0.28 14.54
CA ASP A 84 31.36 0.63 14.02
C ASP A 84 32.46 -0.10 13.23
N ALA A 85 32.84 -1.31 13.65
CA ALA A 85 33.80 -2.16 12.93
C ALA A 85 33.20 -2.69 11.62
N ILE A 86 31.91 -3.06 11.65
CA ILE A 86 31.10 -3.41 10.48
C ILE A 86 30.95 -2.22 9.52
N SER A 87 30.71 -1.00 10.04
CA SER A 87 30.65 0.21 9.22
C SER A 87 31.99 0.50 8.52
N ARG A 88 33.12 0.36 9.23
CA ARG A 88 34.47 0.48 8.64
C ARG A 88 34.75 -0.61 7.60
N LEU A 89 34.35 -1.85 7.86
CA LEU A 89 34.45 -2.97 6.93
C LEU A 89 33.69 -2.68 5.62
N LEU A 90 32.42 -2.28 5.73
CA LEU A 90 31.59 -1.93 4.58
C LEU A 90 32.15 -0.73 3.81
N GLN A 91 32.66 0.29 4.49
CA GLN A 91 33.32 1.43 3.84
C GLN A 91 34.54 0.99 3.00
N ARG A 92 35.40 0.12 3.53
CA ARG A 92 36.57 -0.41 2.81
C ARG A 92 36.16 -1.30 1.62
N LEU A 93 35.11 -2.10 1.75
CA LEU A 93 34.61 -2.99 0.69
C LEU A 93 33.83 -2.28 -0.42
N THR A 94 33.14 -1.18 -0.11
CA THR A 94 32.26 -0.45 -1.05
C THR A 94 32.86 0.85 -1.60
N GLY A 95 33.94 1.36 -1.00
CA GLY A 95 34.66 2.55 -1.45
C GLY A 95 33.85 3.86 -1.38
N SER A 96 32.77 3.89 -0.58
CA SER A 96 31.83 5.02 -0.54
C SER A 96 32.20 6.07 0.53
N SER A 97 31.76 7.30 0.28
CA SER A 97 32.13 8.61 0.88
C SER A 97 32.49 8.73 2.38
N LYS A 98 33.21 9.81 2.70
CA LYS A 98 33.72 10.20 4.04
C LYS A 98 32.67 10.11 5.18
N PRO A 99 33.10 9.83 6.42
CA PRO A 99 32.27 10.01 7.61
C PRO A 99 31.98 11.50 7.86
N ILE A 100 30.81 11.78 8.43
CA ILE A 100 30.39 13.12 8.90
C ILE A 100 31.32 13.54 10.05
N SER A 101 31.85 14.76 10.00
CA SER A 101 32.76 15.28 11.02
C SER A 101 32.02 15.88 12.23
N GLU A 102 32.66 15.84 13.41
CA GLU A 102 32.13 16.51 14.61
C GLU A 102 31.93 18.03 14.39
N ASP A 103 32.74 18.66 13.53
CA ASP A 103 32.57 20.07 13.14
C ASP A 103 31.27 20.33 12.35
N GLU A 104 30.79 19.37 11.56
CA GLU A 104 29.51 19.45 10.85
C GLU A 104 28.35 19.19 11.81
N ILE A 105 28.50 18.25 12.75
CA ILE A 105 27.53 17.97 13.81
C ILE A 105 27.37 19.20 14.73
N GLN A 106 28.46 19.89 15.09
CA GLN A 106 28.41 21.10 15.90
C GLN A 106 27.74 22.27 15.16
N ARG A 107 27.95 22.42 13.85
CA ARG A 107 27.22 23.42 13.03
C ARG A 107 25.73 23.10 12.96
N ALA A 108 25.37 21.84 12.73
CA ALA A 108 23.99 21.36 12.74
C ALA A 108 23.29 21.63 14.09
N ALA A 109 23.97 21.37 15.21
CA ALA A 109 23.46 21.67 16.55
C ALA A 109 23.27 23.17 16.79
N ASN A 110 24.23 24.01 16.38
CA ASN A 110 24.14 25.46 16.51
C ASN A 110 22.98 26.05 15.68
N LEU A 111 22.76 25.53 14.47
CA LEU A 111 21.67 25.94 13.58
C LEU A 111 20.29 25.55 14.14
N LEU A 112 20.13 24.34 14.67
CA LEU A 112 18.92 23.97 15.40
C LEU A 112 18.68 24.88 16.61
N HIS A 113 19.75 25.23 17.33
CA HIS A 113 19.65 26.11 18.49
C HIS A 113 19.20 27.53 18.13
N SER A 114 19.66 28.11 17.02
CA SER A 114 19.17 29.43 16.58
C SER A 114 17.70 29.37 16.14
N ILE A 115 17.31 28.38 15.35
CA ILE A 115 15.92 28.20 14.89
C ILE A 115 14.94 28.04 16.07
N ILE A 116 15.27 27.19 17.06
CA ILE A 116 14.40 26.91 18.21
C ILE A 116 14.22 28.13 19.13
N HIS A 117 15.19 29.04 19.18
CA HIS A 117 15.17 30.22 20.05
C HIS A 117 14.90 31.55 19.31
N SER A 118 14.68 31.50 17.98
CA SER A 118 14.31 32.68 17.20
C SER A 118 12.87 33.11 17.48
N THR A 119 12.61 34.42 17.40
CA THR A 119 11.25 34.97 17.51
C THR A 119 10.41 34.75 16.24
N ASP A 120 11.05 34.38 15.12
CA ASP A 120 10.39 33.95 13.89
C ASP A 120 11.12 32.75 13.26
N PRO A 121 10.88 31.52 13.75
CA PRO A 121 11.56 30.32 13.26
C PRO A 121 11.30 30.01 11.77
N ALA A 122 10.19 30.51 11.20
CA ALA A 122 9.85 30.25 9.81
C ALA A 122 10.74 31.07 8.87
N ASN A 123 11.07 32.32 9.22
CA ASN A 123 12.01 33.13 8.46
C ASN A 123 13.46 32.65 8.66
N GLU A 124 13.83 32.24 9.88
CA GLU A 124 15.17 31.69 10.17
C GLU A 124 15.49 30.44 9.32
N VAL A 125 14.51 29.55 9.14
CA VAL A 125 14.62 28.37 8.26
C VAL A 125 14.69 28.76 6.77
N ALA A 126 14.00 29.82 6.37
CA ALA A 126 14.04 30.31 4.98
C ALA A 126 15.39 30.94 4.63
N ASP A 127 16.00 31.68 5.55
CA ASP A 127 17.31 32.34 5.36
C ASP A 127 18.49 31.35 5.37
N HIS A 128 18.35 30.18 6.03
CA HIS A 128 19.38 29.13 6.12
C HIS A 128 19.09 27.86 5.31
N LEU A 129 18.18 27.91 4.34
CA LEU A 129 17.67 26.71 3.65
C LEU A 129 18.76 25.93 2.90
N ASP A 130 19.72 26.62 2.26
CA ASP A 130 20.89 26.01 1.61
C ASP A 130 21.88 25.39 2.62
N ASP A 131 22.03 25.97 3.82
CA ASP A 131 22.87 25.42 4.90
C ASP A 131 22.24 24.16 5.51
N ILE A 132 20.90 24.12 5.62
CA ILE A 132 20.14 22.97 6.12
C ILE A 132 20.33 21.77 5.18
N ASP A 133 20.23 21.96 3.86
CA ASP A 133 20.44 20.88 2.89
C ASP A 133 21.87 20.32 2.92
N ALA A 134 22.87 21.17 3.16
CA ALA A 134 24.27 20.75 3.33
C ALA A 134 24.53 20.01 4.66
N LEU A 135 23.89 20.44 5.75
CA LEU A 135 24.06 19.87 7.09
C LEU A 135 23.06 18.74 7.42
N LEU A 136 22.14 18.41 6.52
CA LEU A 136 21.10 17.38 6.73
C LEU A 136 21.63 16.02 7.20
N PRO A 137 22.76 15.47 6.67
CA PRO A 137 23.31 14.22 7.19
C PRO A 137 23.76 14.34 8.65
N ALA A 138 24.35 15.47 9.04
CA ALA A 138 24.81 15.75 10.39
C ALA A 138 23.66 16.03 11.37
N LEU A 139 22.57 16.65 10.90
CA LEU A 139 21.32 16.80 11.65
C LEU A 139 20.70 15.43 11.98
N ILE A 140 20.73 14.47 11.05
CA ILE A 140 20.22 13.11 11.29
C ILE A 140 21.14 12.34 12.24
N GLU A 141 22.45 12.43 12.05
CA GLU A 141 23.45 11.82 12.96
C GLU A 141 23.31 12.32 14.40
N LEU A 142 23.09 13.63 14.60
CA LEU A 142 22.82 14.22 15.92
C LEU A 142 21.57 13.62 16.57
N ASN A 143 20.49 13.43 15.80
CA ASN A 143 19.26 12.81 16.29
C ASN A 143 19.43 11.31 16.59
N ILE A 144 20.25 10.57 15.81
CA ILE A 144 20.62 9.17 16.09
C ILE A 144 21.34 9.08 17.44
N ARG A 145 22.31 9.96 17.69
CA ARG A 145 23.07 10.01 18.95
C ARG A 145 22.15 10.32 20.15
N GLN A 146 21.23 11.26 20.02
CA GLN A 146 20.25 11.56 21.06
C GLN A 146 19.30 10.37 21.31
N ALA A 147 18.77 9.73 20.25
CA ALA A 147 17.89 8.57 20.38
C ALA A 147 18.57 7.37 21.06
N ARG A 148 19.88 7.15 20.81
CA ARG A 148 20.70 6.17 21.52
C ARG A 148 20.82 6.49 23.01
N PHE A 149 21.11 7.75 23.36
CA PHE A 149 21.21 8.20 24.75
C PHE A 149 19.87 8.06 25.49
N ASP A 150 18.76 8.31 24.81
CA ASP A 150 17.39 8.14 25.32
C ASP A 150 16.93 6.66 25.38
N GLY A 151 17.75 5.70 24.91
CA GLY A 151 17.42 4.27 24.89
C GLY A 151 16.39 3.84 23.83
N ARG A 152 16.06 4.70 22.86
CA ARG A 152 15.03 4.47 21.83
C ARG A 152 15.59 3.79 20.59
N GLN A 153 15.87 2.50 20.68
CA GLN A 153 16.48 1.72 19.59
C GLN A 153 15.60 1.65 18.32
N ASP A 154 14.28 1.63 18.49
CA ASP A 154 13.29 1.71 17.40
C ASP A 154 13.43 3.00 16.56
N LEU A 155 13.71 4.13 17.22
CA LEU A 155 13.96 5.41 16.57
C LEU A 155 15.35 5.47 15.93
N VAL A 156 16.35 4.80 16.53
CA VAL A 156 17.72 4.69 15.98
C VAL A 156 17.72 3.94 14.65
N GLU A 157 16.98 2.83 14.54
CA GLU A 157 16.83 2.09 13.29
C GLU A 157 16.15 2.95 12.21
N GLN A 158 15.02 3.58 12.53
CA GLN A 158 14.29 4.45 11.59
C GLN A 158 15.13 5.64 11.08
N LEU A 159 15.94 6.25 11.94
CA LEU A 159 16.81 7.36 11.56
C LEU A 159 18.02 6.90 10.72
N LYS A 160 18.58 5.71 10.97
CA LYS A 160 19.60 5.09 10.11
C LYS A 160 19.07 4.78 8.72
N ASP A 161 17.86 4.23 8.62
CA ASP A 161 17.19 3.97 7.34
C ASP A 161 16.98 5.28 6.56
N LEU A 162 16.59 6.35 7.25
CA LEU A 162 16.46 7.68 6.65
C LEU A 162 17.80 8.24 6.16
N GLN A 163 18.86 8.13 6.96
CA GLN A 163 20.23 8.56 6.61
C GLN A 163 20.72 7.86 5.33
N THR A 164 20.56 6.53 5.27
CA THR A 164 20.90 5.70 4.10
C THR A 164 20.11 6.13 2.85
N ASN A 165 18.80 6.34 2.98
CA ASN A 165 17.95 6.77 1.86
C ASN A 165 18.32 8.16 1.31
N ILE A 166 18.82 9.07 2.15
CA ILE A 166 19.25 10.41 1.73
C ILE A 166 20.63 10.37 1.04
N LEU A 167 21.58 9.59 1.58
CA LEU A 167 22.88 9.35 0.94
C LEU A 167 22.74 8.71 -0.45
N LEU A 168 21.77 7.80 -0.62
CA LEU A 168 21.43 7.21 -1.93
C LEU A 168 20.89 8.25 -2.92
N GLN A 169 20.12 9.25 -2.46
CA GLN A 169 19.57 10.30 -3.33
C GLN A 169 20.63 11.33 -3.75
N GLN A 170 21.55 11.71 -2.85
CA GLN A 170 22.62 12.67 -3.16
C GLN A 170 23.62 12.11 -4.20
N ASN A 171 23.93 10.81 -4.15
CA ASN A 171 24.82 10.16 -5.11
C ASN A 171 24.23 9.99 -6.53
N LEU A 172 22.93 10.21 -6.72
CA LEU A 172 22.25 10.06 -8.01
C LEU A 172 22.22 11.35 -8.86
N ASN A 173 22.80 12.47 -8.39
CA ASN A 173 22.56 13.78 -8.98
C ASN A 173 23.84 14.60 -9.36
N PRO A 174 24.71 14.10 -10.26
CA PRO A 174 25.81 14.90 -10.82
C PRO A 174 25.30 15.86 -11.93
N LYS A 175 25.19 17.15 -11.57
CA LYS A 175 25.18 18.38 -12.39
C LYS A 175 24.56 18.39 -13.81
N LYS A 176 23.62 19.33 -14.00
CA LYS A 176 23.09 19.79 -15.31
C LYS A 176 24.19 20.30 -16.26
N GLU A 177 24.14 19.91 -17.54
CA GLU A 177 24.71 20.68 -18.65
C GLU A 177 23.84 20.58 -19.94
N THR A 178 23.47 21.75 -20.47
CA THR A 178 23.11 22.14 -21.86
C THR A 178 22.18 21.30 -22.77
N ALA A 179 21.12 21.97 -23.27
CA ALA A 179 20.40 21.65 -24.53
C ALA A 179 21.15 22.21 -25.76
N PRO A 180 20.79 21.89 -27.04
CA PRO A 180 19.53 22.33 -27.70
C PRO A 180 18.84 21.14 -28.48
N GLU A 181 17.90 21.25 -29.42
CA GLU A 181 17.24 22.37 -30.13
C GLU A 181 15.79 22.00 -30.56
N THR A 182 15.13 22.78 -31.44
CA THR A 182 13.72 22.63 -31.86
C THR A 182 13.54 22.57 -33.41
N PRO A 183 12.33 22.50 -34.04
CA PRO A 183 12.06 21.60 -35.17
C PRO A 183 11.79 22.31 -36.51
N PRO A 184 11.31 21.57 -37.54
CA PRO A 184 10.45 22.15 -38.58
C PRO A 184 9.05 21.50 -38.65
N ASN A 185 8.09 22.30 -39.15
CA ASN A 185 6.65 22.01 -39.21
C ASN A 185 6.18 21.83 -40.69
N PRO A 186 4.91 21.95 -41.12
CA PRO A 186 4.20 20.87 -41.82
C PRO A 186 3.80 21.21 -43.27
N ALA A 187 3.07 20.29 -43.94
CA ALA A 187 2.38 20.56 -45.21
C ALA A 187 0.95 19.93 -45.25
N PRO A 188 0.00 20.44 -46.07
CA PRO A 188 -1.44 20.32 -45.76
C PRO A 188 -2.32 19.59 -46.80
N GLY A 189 -3.54 19.22 -46.38
CA GLY A 189 -4.70 18.84 -47.21
C GLY A 189 -5.94 18.73 -46.30
N LEU A 190 -7.08 19.40 -46.58
CA LEU A 190 -8.12 19.03 -47.55
C LEU A 190 -8.74 17.64 -47.28
N GLU A 191 -10.06 17.43 -47.19
CA GLU A 191 -11.22 18.33 -47.08
C GLU A 191 -12.49 17.49 -46.74
N THR A 192 -13.65 18.14 -46.54
CA THR A 192 -15.03 17.58 -46.58
C THR A 192 -15.53 16.65 -45.44
N SER A 193 -16.59 17.13 -44.76
CA SER A 193 -17.68 16.29 -44.24
C SER A 193 -18.80 16.18 -45.30
N PRO A 194 -19.81 15.33 -45.08
CA PRO A 194 -21.17 15.82 -45.27
C PRO A 194 -22.13 15.48 -44.11
N ARG A 195 -23.05 16.42 -43.86
CA ARG A 195 -24.17 16.29 -42.90
C ARG A 195 -25.31 15.43 -43.48
N ARG A 196 -26.16 14.93 -42.59
CA ARG A 196 -27.61 14.78 -42.86
C ARG A 196 -28.41 15.13 -41.60
N ASP A 197 -29.07 16.27 -41.67
CA ASP A 197 -30.35 16.54 -40.98
C ASP A 197 -31.45 15.70 -41.71
N ASP A 198 -32.71 15.50 -41.28
CA ASP A 198 -33.57 16.25 -40.36
C ASP A 198 -34.76 15.32 -39.89
N PRO A 199 -35.98 15.74 -39.42
CA PRO A 199 -36.42 15.40 -38.05
C PRO A 199 -37.80 14.71 -37.91
N ALA A 200 -38.17 14.30 -36.69
CA ALA A 200 -39.57 14.06 -36.29
C ALA A 200 -39.82 14.34 -34.79
N LYS A 201 -41.00 14.87 -34.45
CA LYS A 201 -41.33 15.48 -33.14
C LYS A 201 -41.99 14.52 -32.14
N GLY A 202 -41.75 14.81 -30.85
CA GLY A 202 -42.83 14.87 -29.84
C GLY A 202 -42.85 13.79 -28.78
N VAL A 203 -42.53 14.15 -27.53
CA VAL A 203 -43.49 14.39 -26.41
C VAL A 203 -42.69 15.03 -25.27
N GLU A 204 -43.17 16.15 -24.73
CA GLU A 204 -42.57 16.79 -23.56
C GLU A 204 -42.92 16.01 -22.29
N VAL A 205 -41.89 15.45 -21.64
CA VAL A 205 -41.90 15.20 -20.21
C VAL A 205 -40.66 15.91 -19.66
N THR A 206 -40.84 16.86 -18.74
CA THR A 206 -39.73 17.57 -18.09
C THR A 206 -39.03 16.67 -17.09
N ALA A 207 -38.38 15.61 -17.58
CA ALA A 207 -37.24 15.02 -16.90
C ALA A 207 -36.11 16.05 -16.94
N SER A 208 -35.49 16.34 -15.81
CA SER A 208 -34.17 16.99 -15.82
C SER A 208 -33.26 16.13 -16.70
N GLU A 209 -32.61 16.74 -17.70
CA GLU A 209 -31.68 16.04 -18.58
C GLU A 209 -30.49 15.54 -17.76
N ARG A 210 -30.59 14.27 -17.30
CA ARG A 210 -29.52 13.62 -16.54
C ARG A 210 -28.24 13.64 -17.35
N PHE A 211 -27.13 13.94 -16.69
CA PHE A 211 -25.83 14.04 -17.33
C PHE A 211 -25.46 12.73 -18.05
N ARG A 212 -25.19 12.85 -19.36
CA ARG A 212 -24.72 11.79 -20.27
C ARG A 212 -23.47 12.21 -21.05
N GLY A 213 -22.64 13.06 -20.44
CA GLY A 213 -21.42 13.56 -21.07
C GLY A 213 -20.29 12.54 -21.06
N ARG A 214 -19.11 13.01 -21.48
CA ARG A 214 -17.86 12.23 -21.56
C ARG A 214 -17.15 12.23 -20.22
N VAL A 215 -16.95 11.05 -19.67
CA VAL A 215 -16.24 10.82 -18.43
C VAL A 215 -14.93 10.10 -18.73
N PHE A 216 -13.81 10.73 -18.40
CA PHE A 216 -12.50 10.08 -18.53
C PHE A 216 -12.09 9.55 -17.16
N VAL A 217 -11.98 8.22 -17.05
CA VAL A 217 -11.54 7.52 -15.83
C VAL A 217 -10.04 7.27 -15.94
N MET A 218 -9.26 8.05 -15.22
CA MET A 218 -7.80 8.03 -15.24
C MET A 218 -7.24 7.13 -14.13
N VAL A 219 -6.41 6.16 -14.52
CA VAL A 219 -5.94 5.07 -13.65
C VAL A 219 -4.43 4.87 -13.78
N ALA A 220 -3.78 4.34 -12.75
CA ALA A 220 -2.35 4.01 -12.79
C ALA A 220 -1.99 3.03 -13.94
N ASN A 221 -2.83 2.01 -14.14
CA ASN A 221 -2.68 0.98 -15.17
C ASN A 221 -4.05 0.59 -15.74
N ASN A 222 -4.26 0.73 -17.05
CA ASN A 222 -5.53 0.39 -17.71
C ASN A 222 -5.77 -1.11 -17.89
N GLN A 223 -4.74 -1.95 -17.72
CA GLN A 223 -4.84 -3.42 -17.73
C GLN A 223 -5.22 -4.00 -16.36
N ARG A 224 -5.06 -3.23 -15.27
CA ARG A 224 -5.30 -3.65 -13.88
C ARG A 224 -6.14 -2.61 -13.15
N LEU A 225 -7.45 -2.75 -13.29
CA LEU A 225 -8.44 -1.88 -12.65
C LEU A 225 -8.85 -2.45 -11.29
N SER A 226 -9.06 -1.58 -10.30
CA SER A 226 -9.66 -2.00 -9.03
C SER A 226 -11.13 -2.40 -9.20
N GLN A 227 -11.66 -3.22 -8.28
CA GLN A 227 -13.06 -3.63 -8.31
C GLN A 227 -14.01 -2.43 -8.31
N ARG A 228 -13.66 -1.41 -7.52
CA ARG A 228 -14.37 -0.13 -7.45
C ARG A 228 -14.35 0.60 -8.79
N THR A 229 -13.19 0.71 -9.45
CA THR A 229 -13.05 1.31 -10.78
C THR A 229 -13.87 0.58 -11.85
N ILE A 230 -13.91 -0.75 -11.81
CA ILE A 230 -14.72 -1.57 -12.73
C ILE A 230 -16.21 -1.27 -12.54
N VAL A 231 -16.69 -1.28 -11.29
CA VAL A 231 -18.10 -1.00 -10.97
C VAL A 231 -18.48 0.45 -11.29
N LEU A 232 -17.61 1.42 -11.02
CA LEU A 232 -17.77 2.84 -11.40
C LEU A 232 -17.98 2.99 -12.91
N ARG A 233 -17.08 2.41 -13.71
CA ARG A 233 -17.13 2.46 -15.17
C ARG A 233 -18.45 1.89 -15.69
N ASP A 234 -18.80 0.69 -15.25
CA ASP A 234 -20.03 0.00 -15.67
C ASP A 234 -21.27 0.78 -15.23
N ALA A 235 -21.28 1.31 -14.00
CA ALA A 235 -22.39 2.09 -13.45
C ALA A 235 -22.68 3.36 -14.26
N LEU A 236 -21.63 4.07 -14.70
CA LEU A 236 -21.74 5.26 -15.54
C LEU A 236 -22.16 4.92 -16.98
N GLN A 237 -21.59 3.88 -17.57
CA GLN A 237 -21.99 3.39 -18.90
C GLN A 237 -23.48 2.99 -18.91
N LEU A 238 -23.96 2.35 -17.83
CA LEU A 238 -25.36 1.98 -17.65
C LEU A 238 -26.33 3.16 -17.49
N GLN A 239 -25.86 4.37 -17.16
CA GLN A 239 -26.69 5.60 -17.23
C GLN A 239 -26.64 6.28 -18.62
N GLY A 240 -25.78 5.82 -19.52
CA GLY A 240 -25.57 6.38 -20.85
C GLY A 240 -24.47 7.45 -20.92
N CYS A 241 -23.52 7.48 -19.97
CA CYS A 241 -22.31 8.30 -20.09
C CYS A 241 -21.31 7.67 -21.08
N GLU A 242 -20.59 8.51 -21.82
CA GLU A 242 -19.49 8.07 -22.69
C GLU A 242 -18.21 7.93 -21.86
N VAL A 243 -17.91 6.71 -21.38
CA VAL A 243 -16.81 6.46 -20.43
C VAL A 243 -15.56 5.93 -21.13
N HIS A 244 -14.45 6.65 -20.99
CA HIS A 244 -13.13 6.25 -21.50
C HIS A 244 -12.17 5.97 -20.34
N VAL A 245 -11.52 4.80 -20.32
CA VAL A 245 -10.51 4.47 -19.31
C VAL A 245 -9.12 4.74 -19.88
N ILE A 246 -8.35 5.62 -19.24
CA ILE A 246 -7.04 6.09 -19.71
C ILE A 246 -5.98 5.98 -18.61
N SER A 247 -4.71 5.87 -18.98
CA SER A 247 -3.57 5.85 -18.05
C SER A 247 -2.59 7.02 -18.24
N GLU A 248 -2.94 7.96 -19.12
CA GLU A 248 -2.22 9.19 -19.45
C GLU A 248 -3.04 9.97 -20.51
N ILE A 249 -2.87 11.29 -20.56
CA ILE A 249 -3.49 12.13 -21.61
C ILE A 249 -2.46 12.35 -22.72
N ARG A 250 -2.47 11.47 -23.72
CA ARG A 250 -1.69 11.69 -24.96
C ARG A 250 -2.34 12.80 -25.78
N GLY A 251 -1.53 13.69 -26.35
CA GLY A 251 -1.95 14.81 -27.21
C GLY A 251 -2.48 14.38 -28.59
N GLY A 252 -3.45 13.47 -28.62
CA GLY A 252 -4.08 12.92 -29.82
C GLY A 252 -5.60 13.15 -29.86
N THR A 253 -6.26 12.48 -30.80
CA THR A 253 -7.65 12.66 -31.24
C THR A 253 -8.77 12.36 -30.24
N LEU A 254 -8.47 12.24 -28.93
CA LEU A 254 -9.49 12.02 -27.92
C LEU A 254 -10.39 13.26 -27.75
N PRO A 255 -11.71 13.10 -27.65
CA PRO A 255 -12.61 14.23 -27.41
C PRO A 255 -12.35 14.86 -26.04
N LYS A 256 -12.54 16.18 -25.91
CA LYS A 256 -12.39 16.86 -24.61
C LYS A 256 -13.39 16.27 -23.58
N PRO A 257 -12.94 15.76 -22.43
CA PRO A 257 -13.84 15.26 -21.40
C PRO A 257 -14.64 16.39 -20.76
N ASP A 258 -15.87 16.06 -20.33
CA ASP A 258 -16.72 16.97 -19.58
C ASP A 258 -16.38 16.93 -18.08
N VAL A 259 -15.88 15.78 -17.61
CA VAL A 259 -15.31 15.56 -16.27
C VAL A 259 -14.28 14.42 -16.29
N ILE A 260 -13.27 14.53 -15.42
CA ILE A 260 -12.28 13.47 -15.18
C ILE A 260 -12.53 12.87 -13.80
N ILE A 261 -12.49 11.54 -13.70
CA ILE A 261 -12.40 10.82 -12.43
C ILE A 261 -11.02 10.19 -12.38
N THR A 262 -10.22 10.43 -11.35
CA THR A 262 -8.91 9.81 -11.19
C THR A 262 -8.94 8.84 -10.01
N SER A 263 -8.58 7.57 -10.23
CA SER A 263 -8.54 6.54 -9.20
C SER A 263 -7.11 6.35 -8.70
N ASN A 264 -6.91 6.48 -7.39
CA ASN A 264 -5.64 6.25 -6.67
C ASN A 264 -4.37 6.82 -7.38
N PRO A 265 -4.34 8.09 -7.81
CA PRO A 265 -3.24 8.65 -8.61
C PRO A 265 -1.86 8.59 -7.94
N HIS A 266 -1.81 8.46 -6.60
CA HIS A 266 -0.57 8.28 -5.83
C HIS A 266 0.20 6.98 -6.14
N GLN A 267 -0.48 5.99 -6.72
CA GLN A 267 0.13 4.75 -7.22
C GLN A 267 0.92 4.98 -8.54
N ALA A 268 0.67 6.09 -9.23
CA ALA A 268 1.39 6.46 -10.44
C ALA A 268 1.60 7.99 -10.49
N PRO A 269 2.59 8.55 -9.76
CA PRO A 269 2.83 10.00 -9.67
C PRO A 269 2.94 10.75 -11.01
N ARG A 270 3.33 10.06 -12.09
CA ARG A 270 3.29 10.57 -13.48
C ARG A 270 1.92 11.12 -13.92
N LEU A 271 0.82 10.68 -13.30
CA LEU A 271 -0.53 11.17 -13.57
C LEU A 271 -0.74 12.64 -13.12
N LEU A 272 0.08 13.16 -12.21
CA LEU A 272 -0.03 14.53 -11.72
C LEU A 272 0.10 15.57 -12.84
N GLU A 273 0.96 15.33 -13.83
CA GLU A 273 1.14 16.23 -14.98
C GLU A 273 -0.17 16.34 -15.79
N SER A 274 -0.84 15.20 -16.00
CA SER A 274 -2.14 15.14 -16.66
C SER A 274 -3.24 15.82 -15.83
N LEU A 275 -3.24 15.64 -14.50
CA LEU A 275 -4.20 16.28 -13.59
C LEU A 275 -4.01 17.82 -13.56
N ALA A 276 -2.76 18.28 -13.44
CA ALA A 276 -2.41 19.70 -13.45
C ALA A 276 -2.80 20.36 -14.77
N ALA A 277 -2.49 19.72 -15.91
CA ALA A 277 -2.89 20.20 -17.23
C ALA A 277 -4.43 20.32 -17.37
N CYS A 278 -5.19 19.36 -16.85
CA CYS A 278 -6.66 19.39 -16.87
C CYS A 278 -7.26 20.48 -15.99
N SER A 279 -6.69 20.67 -14.79
CA SER A 279 -7.06 21.75 -13.87
C SER A 279 -6.81 23.12 -14.52
N ALA A 280 -5.65 23.31 -15.16
CA ALA A 280 -5.29 24.54 -15.86
C ALA A 280 -6.29 24.91 -16.98
N VAL A 281 -6.82 23.93 -17.73
CA VAL A 281 -7.87 24.17 -18.75
C VAL A 281 -9.30 24.13 -18.20
N ARG A 282 -9.47 24.20 -16.88
CA ARG A 282 -10.74 24.19 -16.14
C ARG A 282 -11.68 23.03 -16.54
N ILE A 283 -11.13 21.82 -16.65
CA ILE A 283 -11.88 20.56 -16.66
C ILE A 283 -12.04 20.13 -15.19
N PRO A 284 -13.27 19.83 -14.71
CA PRO A 284 -13.46 19.38 -13.34
C PRO A 284 -12.85 17.99 -13.11
N ILE A 285 -12.27 17.81 -11.92
CA ILE A 285 -11.59 16.59 -11.50
C ILE A 285 -12.29 16.03 -10.26
N VAL A 286 -12.67 14.77 -10.30
CA VAL A 286 -13.09 13.98 -9.13
C VAL A 286 -11.95 13.03 -8.77
N LEU A 287 -11.48 13.09 -7.52
CA LEU A 287 -10.52 12.13 -7.00
C LEU A 287 -11.29 10.98 -6.34
N ASP A 288 -11.21 9.77 -6.88
CA ASP A 288 -11.77 8.58 -6.26
C ASP A 288 -10.66 7.79 -5.56
N LEU A 289 -10.83 7.51 -4.27
CA LEU A 289 -9.88 6.74 -3.47
C LEU A 289 -10.54 5.42 -3.07
N ASP A 290 -9.83 4.31 -3.27
CA ASP A 290 -10.32 2.98 -2.91
C ASP A 290 -10.26 2.70 -1.39
N ASP A 291 -9.46 3.46 -0.62
CA ASP A 291 -9.21 3.18 0.81
C ASP A 291 -8.68 4.40 1.58
N ASP A 292 -8.55 4.27 2.91
CA ASP A 292 -7.97 5.25 3.83
C ASP A 292 -6.43 5.18 3.85
N PHE A 293 -5.80 5.64 2.75
CA PHE A 293 -4.35 5.59 2.55
C PHE A 293 -3.52 6.35 3.60
N GLU A 294 -4.13 7.27 4.36
CA GLU A 294 -3.48 8.00 5.46
C GLU A 294 -3.31 7.11 6.71
N HIS A 295 -4.25 6.18 6.94
CA HIS A 295 -4.25 5.33 8.14
C HIS A 295 -3.79 3.88 7.90
N VAL A 296 -3.56 3.45 6.64
CA VAL A 296 -3.03 2.10 6.33
C VAL A 296 -1.76 1.84 7.18
N PRO A 297 -1.73 0.83 8.07
CA PRO A 297 -0.55 0.54 8.87
C PRO A 297 0.63 0.08 8.03
N VAL A 298 1.86 0.38 8.46
CA VAL A 298 3.10 -0.04 7.78
C VAL A 298 3.19 -1.58 7.64
N SER A 299 2.63 -2.32 8.60
CA SER A 299 2.53 -3.79 8.56
C SER A 299 1.46 -4.34 7.61
N HIS A 300 0.66 -3.48 6.97
CA HIS A 300 -0.33 -3.92 5.99
C HIS A 300 0.37 -4.40 4.70
N PRO A 301 0.06 -5.59 4.16
CA PRO A 301 0.75 -6.14 2.98
C PRO A 301 0.74 -5.23 1.75
N ALA A 302 -0.26 -4.34 1.64
CA ALA A 302 -0.38 -3.40 0.54
C ALA A 302 0.31 -2.05 0.80
N TYR A 303 0.81 -1.73 2.01
CA TYR A 303 1.39 -0.43 2.35
C TYR A 303 2.54 -0.03 1.41
N ALA A 304 3.46 -0.97 1.14
CA ALA A 304 4.59 -0.76 0.23
C ALA A 304 4.19 -0.68 -1.27
N GLN A 305 2.98 -1.11 -1.64
CA GLN A 305 2.52 -1.18 -3.04
C GLN A 305 1.54 -0.06 -3.42
N ILE A 306 0.64 0.31 -2.50
CA ILE A 306 -0.45 1.27 -2.73
C ILE A 306 -0.57 2.34 -1.62
N GLY A 307 0.25 2.29 -0.58
CA GLY A 307 0.27 3.28 0.50
C GLY A 307 1.08 4.52 0.18
N LEU A 308 1.23 5.39 1.19
CA LEU A 308 1.93 6.68 1.08
C LEU A 308 3.41 6.63 1.53
N GLY A 309 3.98 5.43 1.67
CA GLY A 309 5.34 5.22 2.21
C GLY A 309 6.49 5.75 1.35
N THR A 310 6.23 6.35 0.18
CA THR A 310 7.25 7.08 -0.59
C THR A 310 6.89 8.56 -0.68
N MET A 311 7.90 9.44 -0.63
CA MET A 311 7.72 10.88 -0.77
C MET A 311 7.00 11.26 -2.07
N ASN A 312 7.21 10.52 -3.17
CA ASN A 312 6.54 10.76 -4.44
C ASN A 312 5.06 10.37 -4.40
N SER A 313 4.70 9.24 -3.76
CA SER A 313 3.31 8.84 -3.56
C SER A 313 2.58 9.79 -2.60
N ALA A 314 3.22 10.21 -1.50
CA ALA A 314 2.67 11.18 -0.57
C ALA A 314 2.42 12.55 -1.25
N LYS A 315 3.42 13.09 -1.96
CA LYS A 315 3.26 14.32 -2.77
C LYS A 315 2.14 14.18 -3.80
N ALA A 316 2.04 13.04 -4.48
CA ALA A 316 1.00 12.80 -5.47
C ALA A 316 -0.40 12.69 -4.88
N TYR A 317 -0.54 12.07 -3.71
CA TYR A 317 -1.79 12.02 -2.96
C TYR A 317 -2.25 13.44 -2.57
N THR A 318 -1.40 14.21 -1.89
CA THR A 318 -1.72 15.58 -1.45
C THR A 318 -2.00 16.52 -2.62
N ALA A 319 -1.20 16.47 -3.69
CA ALA A 319 -1.45 17.27 -4.90
C ALA A 319 -2.77 16.89 -5.57
N SER A 320 -3.14 15.61 -5.58
CA SER A 320 -4.41 15.16 -6.16
C SER A 320 -5.62 15.62 -5.34
N LEU A 321 -5.53 15.62 -4.01
CA LEU A 321 -6.54 16.20 -3.13
C LEU A 321 -6.77 17.69 -3.46
N LEU A 322 -5.68 18.47 -3.55
CA LEU A 322 -5.72 19.91 -3.84
C LEU A 322 -6.20 20.25 -5.25
N LEU A 323 -5.89 19.41 -6.25
CA LEU A 323 -6.33 19.60 -7.65
C LEU A 323 -7.78 19.14 -7.88
N SER A 324 -8.35 18.35 -6.97
CA SER A 324 -9.71 17.82 -7.11
C SER A 324 -10.78 18.87 -6.79
N SER A 325 -11.87 18.86 -7.58
CA SER A 325 -13.09 19.62 -7.29
C SER A 325 -13.97 18.90 -6.25
N MET A 326 -13.81 17.58 -6.13
CA MET A 326 -14.51 16.70 -5.20
C MET A 326 -13.68 15.44 -4.97
N VAL A 327 -13.72 14.91 -3.75
CA VAL A 327 -13.13 13.60 -3.41
C VAL A 327 -14.27 12.60 -3.17
N THR A 328 -14.20 11.40 -3.74
CA THR A 328 -15.15 10.32 -3.53
C THR A 328 -14.49 9.13 -2.85
N VAL A 329 -15.17 8.56 -1.86
CA VAL A 329 -14.62 7.48 -1.02
C VAL A 329 -15.67 6.42 -0.66
N PRO A 330 -15.28 5.15 -0.49
CA PRO A 330 -16.18 4.02 -0.25
C PRO A 330 -16.68 3.90 1.19
N SER A 331 -16.22 4.78 2.10
CA SER A 331 -16.57 4.77 3.52
C SER A 331 -17.13 6.10 3.98
N GLN A 332 -18.23 6.05 4.72
CA GLN A 332 -18.87 7.25 5.27
C GLN A 332 -17.99 7.92 6.34
N MET A 333 -17.16 7.15 7.03
CA MET A 333 -16.23 7.67 8.03
C MET A 333 -15.06 8.41 7.38
N LEU A 334 -14.43 7.80 6.37
CA LEU A 334 -13.38 8.46 5.58
C LEU A 334 -13.91 9.75 4.92
N ALA A 335 -15.15 9.73 4.42
CA ALA A 335 -15.79 10.92 3.88
C ALA A 335 -15.98 12.03 4.93
N ASN A 336 -16.18 11.67 6.20
CA ASN A 336 -16.31 12.62 7.30
C ASN A 336 -14.93 13.13 7.75
N HIS A 337 -13.90 12.28 7.81
CA HIS A 337 -12.52 12.68 8.13
C HIS A 337 -12.00 13.70 7.12
N LEU A 338 -12.11 13.41 5.82
CA LEU A 338 -11.68 14.33 4.76
C LEU A 338 -12.47 15.66 4.76
N LYS A 339 -13.77 15.64 5.09
CA LYS A 339 -14.56 16.87 5.29
C LYS A 339 -14.06 17.70 6.47
N SER A 340 -13.75 17.05 7.60
CA SER A 340 -13.19 17.72 8.78
C SER A 340 -11.82 18.32 8.51
N ALA A 341 -11.03 17.72 7.61
CA ALA A 341 -9.78 18.26 7.08
C ALA A 341 -9.97 19.38 6.03
N GLY A 342 -11.21 19.76 5.70
CA GLY A 342 -11.55 20.86 4.79
C GLY A 342 -11.74 20.47 3.31
N TYR A 343 -11.59 19.18 2.96
CA TYR A 343 -11.79 18.72 1.58
C TYR A 343 -13.27 18.55 1.21
N ASN A 344 -13.60 18.78 -0.06
CA ASN A 344 -14.95 18.55 -0.59
C ASN A 344 -15.22 17.05 -0.82
N ALA A 345 -15.23 16.25 0.25
CA ALA A 345 -15.43 14.81 0.15
C ALA A 345 -16.92 14.39 0.09
N ARG A 346 -17.20 13.28 -0.59
CA ARG A 346 -18.52 12.65 -0.70
C ARG A 346 -18.40 11.14 -0.50
N TYR A 347 -19.37 10.58 0.22
CA TYR A 347 -19.51 9.14 0.32
C TYR A 347 -20.09 8.60 -0.99
N ALA A 348 -19.34 7.74 -1.66
CA ALA A 348 -19.74 7.04 -2.86
C ALA A 348 -19.44 5.55 -2.62
N PRO A 349 -20.44 4.73 -2.26
CA PRO A 349 -20.25 3.37 -1.75
C PRO A 349 -19.64 2.42 -2.78
N ASP A 350 -19.08 1.32 -2.28
CA ASP A 350 -18.73 0.17 -3.13
C ASP A 350 -19.97 -0.62 -3.57
N GLY A 351 -19.79 -1.48 -4.57
CA GLY A 351 -20.85 -2.29 -5.13
C GLY A 351 -20.37 -3.40 -6.04
N TRP A 352 -21.28 -3.88 -6.88
CA TRP A 352 -21.03 -4.99 -7.79
C TRP A 352 -21.70 -4.77 -9.15
N THR A 353 -21.22 -5.46 -10.17
CA THR A 353 -21.70 -5.34 -11.56
C THR A 353 -22.14 -6.70 -12.08
N ARG A 354 -23.31 -6.77 -12.71
CA ARG A 354 -23.78 -7.97 -13.41
C ARG A 354 -22.97 -8.29 -14.67
N ALA A 355 -22.10 -7.39 -15.14
CA ALA A 355 -21.21 -7.62 -16.27
C ALA A 355 -20.20 -8.76 -16.02
N ASN A 356 -19.86 -9.03 -14.75
CA ASN A 356 -19.10 -10.22 -14.39
C ASN A 356 -20.06 -11.39 -14.04
N PRO A 357 -20.17 -12.43 -14.89
CA PRO A 357 -21.12 -13.52 -14.68
C PRO A 357 -20.76 -14.41 -13.50
N LEU A 358 -19.51 -14.37 -13.00
CA LEU A 358 -19.10 -15.15 -11.84
C LEU A 358 -19.85 -14.73 -10.57
N TRP A 359 -20.37 -13.49 -10.48
CA TRP A 359 -21.25 -13.07 -9.38
C TRP A 359 -22.56 -13.86 -9.32
N GLN A 360 -23.12 -14.26 -10.48
CA GLN A 360 -24.39 -14.98 -10.56
C GLN A 360 -24.23 -16.51 -10.49
N ARG A 361 -22.99 -17.01 -10.61
CA ARG A 361 -22.68 -18.42 -10.39
C ARG A 361 -23.02 -18.81 -8.95
N ARG A 362 -23.70 -19.95 -8.80
CA ARG A 362 -23.91 -20.62 -7.50
C ARG A 362 -22.91 -21.78 -7.34
N PRO A 363 -22.34 -22.00 -6.15
CA PRO A 363 -21.51 -23.15 -5.87
C PRO A 363 -22.34 -24.45 -5.88
N GLY A 364 -21.68 -25.57 -6.15
CA GLY A 364 -22.28 -26.90 -5.98
C GLY A 364 -22.32 -27.31 -4.51
N PHE A 365 -23.12 -28.32 -4.18
CA PHE A 365 -23.16 -28.90 -2.84
C PHE A 365 -21.78 -29.40 -2.39
N ARG A 366 -21.41 -29.15 -1.13
CA ARG A 366 -20.20 -29.67 -0.49
C ARG A 366 -20.53 -30.43 0.79
N PRO A 367 -19.79 -31.51 1.12
CA PRO A 367 -20.06 -32.34 2.29
C PRO A 367 -19.54 -31.75 3.62
N ARG A 368 -18.68 -30.73 3.56
CA ARG A 368 -18.13 -30.03 4.73
C ARG A 368 -18.53 -28.55 4.67
N VAL A 369 -18.84 -27.96 5.82
CA VAL A 369 -19.09 -26.52 5.96
C VAL A 369 -17.76 -25.76 5.91
N GLN A 370 -17.61 -24.89 4.92
CA GLN A 370 -16.39 -24.13 4.66
C GLN A 370 -16.42 -22.77 5.37
N ILE A 371 -15.58 -22.64 6.41
CA ILE A 371 -15.42 -21.42 7.19
C ILE A 371 -14.25 -20.64 6.57
N GLY A 372 -14.54 -19.48 5.99
CA GLY A 372 -13.61 -18.73 5.14
C GLY A 372 -13.11 -17.42 5.75
N TRP A 373 -11.85 -17.09 5.47
CA TRP A 373 -11.31 -15.74 5.57
C TRP A 373 -10.56 -15.45 4.28
N LEU A 374 -10.93 -14.37 3.58
CA LEU A 374 -10.33 -13.97 2.30
C LEU A 374 -9.65 -12.60 2.50
N GLY A 375 -8.32 -12.58 2.45
CA GLY A 375 -7.49 -11.48 2.96
C GLY A 375 -7.45 -10.19 2.14
N GLN A 376 -8.61 -9.63 1.79
CA GLN A 376 -8.71 -8.31 1.14
C GLN A 376 -8.95 -7.12 2.10
N ALA A 377 -9.24 -7.38 3.38
CA ALA A 377 -9.69 -6.34 4.32
C ALA A 377 -9.16 -6.47 5.75
N GLY A 378 -8.17 -7.33 6.02
CA GLY A 378 -7.71 -7.59 7.39
C GLY A 378 -6.22 -7.92 7.49
N LEU A 379 -5.62 -7.46 8.59
CA LEU A 379 -4.22 -7.68 8.94
C LEU A 379 -3.99 -9.10 9.48
N PHE A 380 -2.74 -9.54 9.52
CA PHE A 380 -2.35 -10.80 10.18
C PHE A 380 -2.83 -10.88 11.63
N ASP A 381 -2.72 -9.78 12.37
CA ASP A 381 -3.16 -9.67 13.76
C ASP A 381 -4.68 -9.76 13.95
N ASP A 382 -5.46 -9.35 12.94
CA ASP A 382 -6.92 -9.31 13.01
C ASP A 382 -7.46 -10.74 13.11
N ILE A 383 -7.03 -11.61 12.20
CA ILE A 383 -7.33 -13.05 12.26
C ILE A 383 -6.62 -13.75 13.43
N ALA A 384 -5.47 -13.25 13.90
CA ALA A 384 -4.80 -13.79 15.09
C ALA A 384 -5.67 -13.67 16.35
N SER A 385 -6.45 -12.59 16.49
CA SER A 385 -7.33 -12.35 17.65
C SER A 385 -8.36 -13.47 17.86
N VAL A 386 -8.89 -14.04 16.78
CA VAL A 386 -9.89 -15.13 16.80
C VAL A 386 -9.30 -16.53 16.54
N ARG A 387 -7.97 -16.66 16.37
CA ARG A 387 -7.28 -17.93 16.06
C ARG A 387 -7.71 -19.09 16.97
N ARG A 388 -7.77 -18.85 18.29
CA ARG A 388 -8.16 -19.86 19.29
C ARG A 388 -9.61 -20.30 19.12
N VAL A 389 -10.51 -19.36 18.80
CA VAL A 389 -11.93 -19.63 18.54
C VAL A 389 -12.09 -20.51 17.31
N ILE A 390 -11.41 -20.17 16.21
CA ILE A 390 -11.44 -20.94 14.96
C ILE A 390 -10.95 -22.38 15.20
N ILE A 391 -9.78 -22.55 15.82
CA ILE A 391 -9.22 -23.89 16.12
C ILE A 391 -10.17 -24.70 17.02
N ARG A 392 -10.78 -24.05 18.02
CA ARG A 392 -11.77 -24.70 18.90
C ARG A 392 -13.00 -25.15 18.12
N THR A 393 -13.61 -24.29 17.31
CA THR A 393 -14.77 -24.63 16.47
C THR A 393 -14.46 -25.77 15.50
N LEU A 394 -13.28 -25.74 14.86
CA LEU A 394 -12.85 -26.83 13.97
C LEU A 394 -12.74 -28.15 14.74
N ARG A 395 -12.18 -28.17 15.96
CA ARG A 395 -12.12 -29.37 16.80
C ARG A 395 -13.50 -29.88 17.24
N GLU A 396 -14.44 -28.97 17.54
CA GLU A 396 -15.79 -29.30 17.96
C GLU A 396 -16.66 -29.88 16.82
N PHE A 397 -16.42 -29.50 15.56
CA PHE A 397 -17.19 -29.97 14.40
C PHE A 397 -16.31 -30.61 13.33
N ALA A 398 -16.25 -31.93 13.28
CA ALA A 398 -15.45 -32.69 12.31
C ALA A 398 -15.86 -32.44 10.84
N ASN A 399 -17.10 -32.03 10.57
CA ASN A 399 -17.62 -31.69 9.25
C ASN A 399 -17.33 -30.25 8.80
N THR A 400 -16.36 -29.56 9.41
CA THR A 400 -15.94 -28.20 9.01
C THR A 400 -14.55 -28.19 8.38
N GLN A 401 -14.34 -27.28 7.43
CA GLN A 401 -13.05 -27.05 6.77
C GLN A 401 -12.73 -25.55 6.81
N LEU A 402 -11.50 -25.20 7.14
CA LEU A 402 -11.01 -23.82 7.11
C LEU A 402 -10.55 -23.44 5.70
N VAL A 403 -10.90 -22.25 5.22
CA VAL A 403 -10.51 -21.74 3.91
C VAL A 403 -9.83 -20.38 4.09
N ILE A 404 -8.56 -20.28 3.72
CA ILE A 404 -7.76 -19.05 3.84
C ILE A 404 -7.35 -18.57 2.45
N GLY A 405 -7.79 -17.37 2.07
CA GLY A 405 -7.44 -16.73 0.81
C GLY A 405 -6.34 -15.68 0.95
N GLY A 406 -5.41 -15.66 -0.01
CA GLY A 406 -4.45 -14.57 -0.23
C GLY A 406 -3.21 -14.61 0.66
N SER A 407 -3.33 -14.76 1.98
CA SER A 407 -2.18 -14.71 2.90
C SER A 407 -1.67 -16.10 3.32
N ARG A 408 -0.47 -16.45 2.85
CA ARG A 408 0.23 -17.69 3.24
C ARG A 408 0.63 -17.70 4.72
N GLN A 409 1.01 -16.55 5.28
CA GLN A 409 1.32 -16.40 6.71
C GLN A 409 0.10 -16.72 7.58
N VAL A 410 -1.10 -16.24 7.19
CA VAL A 410 -2.35 -16.57 7.88
C VAL A 410 -2.68 -18.05 7.72
N PHE A 411 -2.41 -18.68 6.58
CA PHE A 411 -2.62 -20.12 6.41
C PHE A 411 -1.72 -20.96 7.35
N GLN A 412 -0.44 -20.58 7.48
CA GLN A 412 0.53 -21.20 8.39
C GLN A 412 0.16 -21.02 9.88
N MET A 413 -0.53 -19.92 10.24
CA MET A 413 -1.08 -19.73 11.59
C MET A 413 -1.97 -20.93 12.05
N PHE A 414 -2.52 -21.69 11.11
CA PHE A 414 -3.35 -22.86 11.37
C PHE A 414 -2.64 -24.21 11.10
N ASP A 415 -1.31 -24.28 11.16
CA ASP A 415 -0.53 -25.55 11.05
C ASP A 415 -0.91 -26.62 12.10
N ALA A 416 -1.57 -26.24 13.21
CA ALA A 416 -2.14 -27.17 14.18
C ALA A 416 -3.51 -27.77 13.76
N VAL A 417 -4.03 -27.42 12.58
CA VAL A 417 -5.24 -28.00 11.97
C VAL A 417 -4.79 -28.99 10.89
N PRO A 418 -5.34 -30.23 10.85
CA PRO A 418 -4.97 -31.21 9.83
C PRO A 418 -5.11 -30.69 8.40
N ASP A 419 -4.20 -31.11 7.51
CA ASP A 419 -4.14 -30.58 6.13
C ASP A 419 -5.40 -30.87 5.30
N ASP A 420 -6.11 -31.99 5.53
CA ASP A 420 -7.40 -32.24 4.87
C ASP A 420 -8.50 -31.27 5.32
N ARG A 421 -8.32 -30.62 6.49
CA ARG A 421 -9.26 -29.71 7.14
C ARG A 421 -8.95 -28.23 6.95
N ARG A 422 -7.95 -27.89 6.13
CA ARG A 422 -7.62 -26.52 5.75
C ARG A 422 -7.31 -26.42 4.25
N VAL A 423 -7.71 -25.32 3.62
CA VAL A 423 -7.46 -25.05 2.20
C VAL A 423 -6.87 -23.66 2.06
N PHE A 424 -5.76 -23.56 1.33
CA PHE A 424 -5.22 -22.28 0.89
C PHE A 424 -5.74 -21.95 -0.51
N LEU A 425 -6.28 -20.73 -0.68
CA LEU A 425 -6.65 -20.18 -1.97
C LEU A 425 -5.61 -19.12 -2.36
N PRO A 426 -4.87 -19.30 -3.47
CA PRO A 426 -3.94 -18.28 -3.95
C PRO A 426 -4.69 -17.00 -4.34
N PRO A 427 -4.02 -15.83 -4.32
CA PRO A 427 -4.59 -14.61 -4.86
C PRO A 427 -4.92 -14.80 -6.36
N VAL A 428 -6.02 -14.17 -6.79
CA VAL A 428 -6.50 -14.18 -8.18
C VAL A 428 -6.68 -12.74 -8.67
N GLU A 429 -6.78 -12.56 -9.99
CA GLU A 429 -7.15 -11.26 -10.56
C GLU A 429 -8.57 -10.86 -10.11
N VAL A 430 -8.83 -9.55 -10.07
CA VAL A 430 -10.06 -8.97 -9.46
C VAL A 430 -11.35 -9.55 -10.05
N SER A 431 -11.37 -9.84 -11.36
CA SER A 431 -12.51 -10.48 -12.04
C SER A 431 -12.86 -11.86 -11.48
N ASP A 432 -11.89 -12.60 -10.97
CA ASP A 432 -12.02 -14.00 -10.58
C ASP A 432 -12.29 -14.15 -9.07
N TYR A 433 -12.20 -13.07 -8.30
CA TYR A 433 -12.52 -13.06 -6.87
C TYR A 433 -13.89 -13.67 -6.49
N PRO A 434 -14.99 -13.53 -7.27
CA PRO A 434 -16.25 -14.18 -6.95
C PRO A 434 -16.17 -15.72 -6.94
N TYR A 435 -15.19 -16.30 -7.64
CA TYR A 435 -14.93 -17.75 -7.63
C TYR A 435 -14.18 -18.21 -6.36
N LEU A 436 -13.44 -17.31 -5.68
CA LEU A 436 -12.90 -17.58 -4.35
C LEU A 436 -14.00 -17.54 -3.29
N LEU A 437 -14.93 -16.58 -3.37
CA LEU A 437 -16.11 -16.53 -2.52
C LEU A 437 -16.98 -17.79 -2.66
N ASP A 438 -17.11 -18.35 -3.87
CA ASP A 438 -17.79 -19.63 -4.07
C ASP A 438 -17.21 -20.78 -3.20
N GLN A 439 -15.99 -20.68 -2.67
CA GLN A 439 -15.35 -21.67 -1.78
C GLN A 439 -15.60 -21.43 -0.28
N VAL A 440 -16.63 -20.65 0.07
CA VAL A 440 -16.93 -20.27 1.46
C VAL A 440 -18.44 -20.40 1.74
N ASP A 441 -18.79 -21.07 2.83
CA ASP A 441 -20.18 -21.17 3.33
C ASP A 441 -20.44 -20.21 4.51
N ILE A 442 -19.40 -19.77 5.22
CA ILE A 442 -19.44 -18.79 6.31
C ILE A 442 -18.21 -17.88 6.19
N LEU A 443 -18.38 -16.57 5.99
CA LEU A 443 -17.26 -15.62 5.85
C LEU A 443 -16.94 -14.93 7.18
N MET A 444 -15.67 -14.86 7.57
CA MET A 444 -15.22 -14.20 8.80
C MET A 444 -14.54 -12.85 8.51
N LEU A 445 -14.91 -11.81 9.26
CA LEU A 445 -14.28 -10.47 9.25
C LEU A 445 -13.86 -10.03 10.66
N PRO A 446 -12.82 -10.64 11.25
CA PRO A 446 -12.40 -10.40 12.64
C PRO A 446 -11.51 -9.17 12.80
N LEU A 447 -11.99 -8.00 12.40
CA LEU A 447 -11.22 -6.75 12.42
C LEU A 447 -10.99 -6.26 13.86
N ARG A 448 -9.75 -5.88 14.22
CA ARG A 448 -9.48 -5.15 15.47
C ARG A 448 -9.91 -3.70 15.35
N ASN A 449 -10.16 -3.07 16.51
CA ASN A 449 -10.47 -1.65 16.60
C ASN A 449 -9.22 -0.78 16.37
N THR A 450 -8.90 -0.47 15.11
CA THR A 450 -7.81 0.44 14.68
C THR A 450 -8.38 1.56 13.81
N PRO A 451 -7.70 2.73 13.68
CA PRO A 451 -8.21 3.82 12.85
C PRO A 451 -8.52 3.40 11.39
N TYR A 452 -7.65 2.58 10.80
CA TYR A 452 -7.86 2.00 9.47
C TYR A 452 -9.07 1.05 9.42
N ASN A 453 -9.15 0.07 10.33
CA ASN A 453 -10.26 -0.89 10.32
C ASN A 453 -11.62 -0.23 10.63
N GLN A 454 -11.61 0.91 11.33
CA GLN A 454 -12.80 1.75 11.50
C GLN A 454 -13.24 2.37 10.17
N SER A 455 -12.31 2.83 9.33
CA SER A 455 -12.61 3.51 8.07
C SER A 455 -12.74 2.60 6.84
N VAL A 456 -12.37 1.31 6.89
CA VAL A 456 -12.60 0.30 5.84
C VAL A 456 -14.07 0.25 5.36
N SER A 457 -14.28 -0.05 4.07
CA SER A 457 -15.61 -0.05 3.42
C SER A 457 -16.47 -1.29 3.68
N ASP A 458 -17.76 -1.22 3.31
CA ASP A 458 -18.70 -2.34 3.38
C ASP A 458 -18.58 -3.35 2.21
N ARG A 459 -17.56 -3.21 1.33
CA ARG A 459 -17.37 -4.02 0.10
C ARG A 459 -17.56 -5.50 0.33
N VAL A 460 -16.81 -6.09 1.26
CA VAL A 460 -16.81 -7.54 1.51
C VAL A 460 -18.20 -8.04 1.97
N LEU A 461 -19.00 -7.19 2.62
CA LEU A 461 -20.36 -7.52 3.05
C LEU A 461 -21.35 -7.49 1.89
N VAL A 462 -21.15 -6.57 0.93
CA VAL A 462 -21.89 -6.55 -0.34
C VAL A 462 -21.57 -7.80 -1.14
N GLU A 463 -20.29 -8.12 -1.31
CA GLU A 463 -19.81 -9.26 -2.11
C GLU A 463 -20.28 -10.61 -1.53
N ALA A 464 -20.22 -10.78 -0.20
CA ALA A 464 -20.80 -11.93 0.49
C ALA A 464 -22.32 -12.02 0.27
N GLY A 465 -23.02 -10.89 0.36
CA GLY A 465 -24.46 -10.80 0.09
C GLY A 465 -24.84 -11.24 -1.31
N VAL A 466 -24.14 -10.78 -2.36
CA VAL A 466 -24.36 -11.22 -3.75
C VAL A 466 -24.26 -12.74 -3.90
N LYS A 467 -23.37 -13.36 -3.10
CA LYS A 467 -23.13 -14.81 -3.09
C LYS A 467 -24.02 -15.62 -2.14
N HIS A 468 -24.97 -15.00 -1.45
CA HIS A 468 -25.75 -15.61 -0.36
C HIS A 468 -24.88 -16.19 0.78
N ILE A 469 -23.69 -15.64 1.02
CA ILE A 469 -22.78 -16.14 2.06
C ILE A 469 -23.05 -15.37 3.36
N PRO A 470 -23.45 -16.07 4.45
CA PRO A 470 -23.55 -15.44 5.76
C PRO A 470 -22.16 -15.03 6.28
N TRP A 471 -22.06 -13.84 6.86
CA TRP A 471 -20.84 -13.36 7.49
C TRP A 471 -20.91 -13.32 9.02
N LEU A 472 -19.76 -13.42 9.68
CA LEU A 472 -19.55 -13.17 11.11
C LEU A 472 -18.42 -12.14 11.25
N ALA A 473 -18.68 -11.02 11.91
CA ALA A 473 -17.79 -9.86 11.86
C ALA A 473 -17.64 -9.14 13.21
N SER A 474 -16.53 -8.41 13.37
CA SER A 474 -16.33 -7.46 14.47
C SER A 474 -17.26 -6.24 14.33
N PRO A 475 -17.55 -5.50 15.42
CA PRO A 475 -18.46 -4.33 15.41
C PRO A 475 -17.85 -3.07 14.75
N MET A 476 -17.28 -3.18 13.55
CA MET A 476 -16.76 -2.02 12.81
C MET A 476 -17.90 -1.19 12.19
N PRO A 477 -17.77 0.14 12.02
CA PRO A 477 -18.88 0.99 11.57
C PRO A 477 -19.47 0.67 10.20
N ALA A 478 -18.69 0.10 9.27
CA ALA A 478 -19.22 -0.47 8.03
C ALA A 478 -20.21 -1.64 8.29
N VAL A 479 -19.86 -2.53 9.22
CA VAL A 479 -20.67 -3.69 9.62
C VAL A 479 -21.93 -3.25 10.37
N THR A 480 -21.79 -2.36 11.35
CA THR A 480 -22.92 -1.89 12.18
C THR A 480 -23.87 -0.97 11.42
N THR A 481 -23.45 -0.41 10.29
CA THR A 481 -24.30 0.29 9.32
C THR A 481 -24.93 -0.68 8.31
N TRP A 482 -24.23 -1.78 7.95
CA TRP A 482 -24.69 -2.75 6.96
C TRP A 482 -25.75 -3.75 7.45
N GLN A 483 -25.78 -4.13 8.73
CA GLN A 483 -26.93 -4.79 9.43
C GLN A 483 -27.72 -5.90 8.70
N ALA A 484 -27.16 -6.58 7.70
CA ALA A 484 -27.84 -7.64 6.94
C ALA A 484 -26.82 -8.59 6.29
N GLY A 485 -27.18 -9.86 6.18
CA GLY A 485 -26.27 -10.89 5.65
C GLY A 485 -25.41 -11.59 6.70
N GLY A 486 -25.52 -11.28 7.99
CA GLY A 486 -24.63 -11.88 8.98
C GLY A 486 -24.89 -11.47 10.42
N LEU A 487 -23.91 -11.78 11.27
CA LEU A 487 -23.93 -11.61 12.71
C LEU A 487 -22.69 -10.84 13.19
N VAL A 488 -22.83 -10.11 14.29
CA VAL A 488 -21.74 -9.32 14.90
C VAL A 488 -21.31 -9.98 16.21
N ALA A 489 -20.00 -10.05 16.45
CA ALA A 489 -19.40 -10.55 17.68
C ALA A 489 -18.30 -9.60 18.17
N GLU A 490 -18.34 -9.22 19.44
CA GLU A 490 -17.35 -8.33 20.06
C GLU A 490 -16.32 -9.13 20.85
N THR A 491 -16.76 -10.19 21.55
CA THR A 491 -15.93 -11.02 22.43
C THR A 491 -15.56 -12.37 21.82
N PRO A 492 -14.42 -12.99 22.19
CA PRO A 492 -14.06 -14.34 21.75
C PRO A 492 -15.14 -15.40 22.04
N GLU A 493 -15.89 -15.23 23.14
CA GLU A 493 -16.99 -16.07 23.57
C GLU A 493 -18.22 -15.94 22.65
N GLU A 494 -18.56 -14.73 22.22
CA GLU A 494 -19.59 -14.48 21.20
C GLU A 494 -19.15 -15.01 19.84
N TRP A 495 -17.91 -14.75 19.43
CA TRP A 495 -17.33 -15.31 18.19
C TRP A 495 -17.46 -16.83 18.16
N HIS A 496 -17.16 -17.51 19.28
CA HIS A 496 -17.32 -18.96 19.39
C HIS A 496 -18.79 -19.38 19.33
N THR A 497 -19.65 -18.73 20.09
CA THR A 497 -21.09 -19.05 20.17
C THR A 497 -21.81 -18.86 18.83
N LEU A 498 -21.59 -17.73 18.17
CA LEU A 498 -22.25 -17.40 16.90
C LEU A 498 -21.67 -18.21 15.73
N LEU A 499 -20.36 -18.50 15.72
CA LEU A 499 -19.78 -19.41 14.73
C LEU A 499 -20.30 -20.84 14.91
N ARG A 500 -20.49 -21.31 16.14
CA ARG A 500 -21.17 -22.60 16.42
C ARG A 500 -22.59 -22.63 15.85
N HIS A 501 -23.39 -21.58 16.09
CA HIS A 501 -24.73 -21.47 15.52
C HIS A 501 -24.72 -21.50 13.98
N LEU A 502 -23.84 -20.72 13.35
CA LEU A 502 -23.69 -20.71 11.89
C LEU A 502 -23.24 -22.07 11.33
N VAL A 503 -22.41 -22.84 12.02
CA VAL A 503 -22.04 -24.20 11.60
C VAL A 503 -23.21 -25.18 11.73
N MET A 504 -23.93 -25.14 12.86
CA MET A 504 -24.99 -26.10 13.17
C MET A 504 -26.29 -25.86 12.39
N ASP A 505 -26.67 -24.60 12.17
CA ASP A 505 -27.97 -24.23 11.58
C ASP A 505 -27.81 -23.79 10.11
N ALA A 506 -28.13 -24.70 9.19
CA ALA A 506 -28.13 -24.43 7.76
C ALA A 506 -29.28 -23.50 7.32
N GLU A 507 -30.40 -23.47 8.04
CA GLU A 507 -31.52 -22.58 7.74
C GLU A 507 -31.18 -21.14 8.13
N LEU A 508 -30.54 -20.92 9.28
CA LEU A 508 -29.96 -19.63 9.64
C LEU A 508 -28.97 -19.13 8.57
N ARG A 509 -28.08 -20.00 8.07
CA ARG A 509 -27.15 -19.62 6.98
C ARG A 509 -27.90 -19.16 5.74
N MET A 510 -28.92 -19.89 5.28
CA MET A 510 -29.73 -19.51 4.12
C MET A 510 -30.49 -18.19 4.35
N ARG A 511 -31.18 -18.05 5.49
CA ARG A 511 -31.94 -16.83 5.83
C ARG A 511 -31.05 -15.59 5.91
N LEU A 512 -29.85 -15.72 6.48
CA LEU A 512 -28.86 -14.64 6.49
C LEU A 512 -28.36 -14.35 5.07
N GLY A 513 -27.96 -15.37 4.31
CA GLY A 513 -27.51 -15.22 2.92
C GLY A 513 -28.52 -14.47 2.04
N ASP A 514 -29.81 -14.83 2.12
CA ASP A 514 -30.89 -14.19 1.37
C ASP A 514 -31.13 -12.73 1.80
N ALA A 515 -31.04 -12.43 3.11
CA ALA A 515 -31.07 -11.05 3.60
C ALA A 515 -29.87 -10.23 3.10
N GLY A 516 -28.70 -10.86 3.01
CA GLY A 516 -27.49 -10.31 2.42
C GLY A 516 -27.67 -9.97 0.94
N LEU A 517 -28.20 -10.90 0.13
CA LEU A 517 -28.51 -10.65 -1.28
C LEU A 517 -29.50 -9.49 -1.45
N SER A 518 -30.59 -9.50 -0.68
CA SER A 518 -31.62 -8.47 -0.74
C SER A 518 -31.04 -7.08 -0.52
N ARG A 519 -30.13 -6.92 0.46
CA ARG A 519 -29.44 -5.66 0.69
C ARG A 519 -28.40 -5.34 -0.39
N ALA A 520 -27.61 -6.33 -0.82
CA ALA A 520 -26.60 -6.16 -1.88
C ALA A 520 -27.21 -5.76 -3.23
N GLY A 521 -28.48 -6.11 -3.50
CA GLY A 521 -29.23 -5.64 -4.68
C GLY A 521 -29.33 -4.12 -4.80
N SER A 522 -29.26 -3.37 -3.69
CA SER A 522 -29.21 -1.89 -3.69
C SER A 522 -27.87 -1.30 -4.15
N ARG A 523 -26.81 -2.12 -4.19
CA ARG A 523 -25.43 -1.77 -4.57
C ARG A 523 -25.03 -2.29 -5.96
N GLU A 524 -26.00 -2.70 -6.77
CA GLU A 524 -25.75 -3.10 -8.16
C GLU A 524 -25.43 -1.85 -9.01
N ALA A 525 -24.53 -1.99 -9.99
CA ALA A 525 -23.98 -0.90 -10.80
C ALA A 525 -25.06 0.03 -11.41
N TYR A 526 -26.21 -0.49 -11.86
CA TYR A 526 -27.29 0.35 -12.39
C TYR A 526 -27.94 1.24 -11.31
N ALA A 527 -28.00 0.77 -10.06
CA ALA A 527 -28.50 1.56 -8.93
C ALA A 527 -27.48 2.63 -8.52
N LEU A 528 -26.20 2.23 -8.39
CA LEU A 528 -25.10 3.14 -8.03
C LEU A 528 -24.84 4.21 -9.09
N GLY A 529 -25.04 3.90 -10.38
CA GLY A 529 -24.86 4.85 -11.48
C GLY A 529 -25.69 6.12 -11.31
N LYS A 530 -26.88 6.02 -10.70
CA LYS A 530 -27.74 7.18 -10.41
C LYS A 530 -27.11 8.13 -9.39
N GLN A 531 -26.45 7.59 -8.36
CA GLN A 531 -25.71 8.36 -7.36
C GLN A 531 -24.46 8.99 -8.00
N TRP A 532 -23.72 8.22 -8.79
CA TRP A 532 -22.54 8.72 -9.51
C TRP A 532 -22.87 9.87 -10.47
N VAL A 533 -23.90 9.74 -11.31
CA VAL A 533 -24.34 10.81 -12.21
C VAL A 533 -24.70 12.08 -11.44
N HIS A 534 -25.37 11.96 -10.28
CA HIS A 534 -25.71 13.12 -9.45
C HIS A 534 -24.46 13.83 -8.87
N LEU A 535 -23.44 13.08 -8.44
CA LEU A 535 -22.16 13.64 -8.00
C LEU A 535 -21.43 14.36 -9.14
N LEU A 536 -21.44 13.80 -10.35
CA LEU A 536 -20.86 14.45 -11.52
C LEU A 536 -21.61 15.73 -11.93
N GLU A 537 -22.95 15.74 -11.82
CA GLU A 537 -23.77 16.94 -12.03
C GLU A 537 -23.42 18.06 -11.04
N GLU A 538 -23.27 17.74 -9.74
CA GLU A 538 -22.86 18.69 -8.70
C GLU A 538 -21.51 19.35 -9.03
N VAL A 539 -20.52 18.53 -9.40
CA VAL A 539 -19.17 18.97 -9.78
C VAL A 539 -19.18 19.83 -11.04
N ILE A 540 -19.87 19.39 -12.10
CA ILE A 540 -19.95 20.12 -13.37
C ILE A 540 -20.69 21.45 -13.20
N GLN A 541 -21.75 21.50 -12.40
CA GLN A 541 -22.48 22.74 -12.15
C GLN A 541 -21.65 23.74 -11.33
N THR A 542 -20.88 23.25 -10.35
CA THR A 542 -19.93 24.08 -9.58
C THR A 542 -18.88 24.69 -10.51
N ALA A 543 -18.27 23.90 -11.40
CA ALA A 543 -17.32 24.38 -12.40
C ALA A 543 -17.92 25.37 -13.42
N LYS A 544 -19.21 25.22 -13.77
CA LYS A 544 -19.95 26.18 -14.62
C LYS A 544 -20.22 27.51 -13.89
N ASN A 545 -20.49 27.48 -12.59
CA ASN A 545 -20.78 28.69 -11.81
C ASN A 545 -19.54 29.58 -11.66
N TRP A 546 -18.36 29.00 -11.41
CA TRP A 546 -17.09 29.75 -11.40
C TRP A 546 -16.80 30.45 -12.75
N LYS A 547 -17.14 29.84 -13.89
CA LYS A 547 -17.01 30.46 -15.23
C LYS A 547 -17.96 31.64 -15.48
N LYS A 548 -18.88 31.95 -14.56
CA LYS A 548 -19.78 33.12 -14.63
C LYS A 548 -19.39 34.24 -13.68
N GLN A 549 -18.42 34.03 -12.79
CA GLN A 549 -18.05 34.97 -11.72
C GLN A 549 -16.67 35.62 -11.94
N GLY A 550 -15.88 35.14 -12.90
CA GLY A 550 -14.62 35.73 -13.36
C GLY A 550 -14.31 35.35 -14.80
#